data_AF-A0A9X5FAV9-F1
#
_entry.id   AF-A0A9X5FAV9-F1
#
_cell.length_a   1.000
_cell.length_b   1.000
_cell.length_c   1.000
_cell.angle_alpha   90.00
_cell.angle_beta   90.00
_cell.angle_gamma   90.00
#
_symmetry.space_group_name_H-M   'P 1'
#
loop_
_entity.id
_entity.type
_entity.pdbx_description
1 polymer ?
#
loop_
_entity_poly.entity_id
_entity_poly.type
_entity_poly.pdbx_seq_one_letter_code
_entity_poly.pdbx_strand_id
1 'polypeptide(L)' 'MEKESKKTCIVCRIILTRREKQILYKLSEGFSSSEIAKNIGLHVKSVSQHKRNAMRKLSLPNTKELLLWLVYNKINIDI' A
#
# COMPACT_ATOMS: atom_id res chain seq x y z
N MET A 1 -34.22 2.96 -14.35
CA MET A 1 -34.74 2.66 -12.99
C MET A 1 -34.54 1.17 -12.81
N GLU A 2 -33.78 0.61 -11.87
CA GLU A 2 -33.13 1.08 -10.64
C GLU A 2 -31.74 0.41 -10.59
N LYS A 3 -30.68 1.12 -10.22
CA LYS A 3 -29.41 0.48 -9.86
C LYS A 3 -29.16 0.69 -8.39
N GLU A 4 -29.41 -0.39 -7.66
CA GLU A 4 -29.25 -0.60 -6.23
C GLU A 4 -27.97 0.07 -5.69
N SER A 5 -28.20 0.98 -4.76
CA SER A 5 -27.18 1.73 -4.02
C SER A 5 -26.47 0.80 -3.04
N LYS A 6 -25.40 0.14 -3.50
CA LYS A 6 -24.45 -0.52 -2.58
C LYS A 6 -23.75 0.59 -1.81
N LYS A 7 -24.06 0.71 -0.51
CA LYS A 7 -23.37 1.59 0.44
C LYS A 7 -21.89 1.21 0.50
N THR A 8 -21.10 1.73 -0.42
CA THR A 8 -19.64 1.59 -0.36
C THR A 8 -19.13 2.60 0.67
N CYS A 9 -18.79 2.11 1.86
CA CYS A 9 -18.05 2.92 2.82
C CYS A 9 -16.79 3.47 2.14
N ILE A 10 -16.70 4.80 2.01
CA ILE A 10 -15.52 5.51 1.45
C ILE A 10 -14.26 5.15 2.24
N VAL A 11 -14.40 4.86 3.54
CA VAL A 11 -13.30 4.46 4.42
C VAL A 11 -12.73 3.08 4.05
N CYS A 12 -13.54 2.18 3.47
CA CYS A 12 -13.16 0.78 3.24
C CYS A 12 -12.86 0.42 1.77
N ARG A 13 -12.99 1.36 0.82
CA ARG A 13 -12.84 1.05 -0.62
C ARG A 13 -11.39 0.94 -1.11
N ILE A 14 -10.42 1.28 -0.26
CA ILE A 14 -9.00 1.17 -0.60
C ILE A 14 -8.50 -0.23 -0.24
N ILE A 15 -8.89 -1.23 -1.05
CA ILE A 15 -8.35 -2.58 -0.92
C ILE A 15 -6.97 -2.59 -1.57
N LEU A 16 -5.95 -2.39 -0.74
CA LEU A 16 -4.58 -2.72 -1.09
C LEU A 16 -4.47 -4.22 -1.35
N THR A 17 -3.82 -4.59 -2.43
CA THR A 17 -3.47 -5.99 -2.73
C THR A 17 -2.52 -6.53 -1.66
N ARG A 18 -2.44 -7.86 -1.52
CA ARG A 18 -1.50 -8.51 -0.60
C ARG A 18 -0.06 -8.02 -0.78
N ARG A 19 0.40 -7.85 -2.03
CA ARG A 19 1.76 -7.36 -2.33
C ARG A 19 1.96 -5.89 -1.96
N GLU A 20 0.96 -5.03 -2.22
CA GLU A 20 1.01 -3.63 -1.81
C GLU A 20 1.06 -3.52 -0.28
N LYS A 21 0.20 -4.25 0.45
CA LYS A 21 0.24 -4.32 1.92
C LYS A 21 1.59 -4.80 2.44
N GLN A 22 2.12 -5.88 1.87
CA GLN A 22 3.41 -6.45 2.27
C GLN A 22 4.56 -5.46 2.11
N ILE A 23 4.57 -4.71 1.00
CA ILE A 23 5.59 -3.69 0.74
C ILE A 23 5.42 -2.49 1.69
N LEU A 24 4.19 -2.02 1.89
CA LEU A 24 3.91 -0.91 2.81
C LEU A 24 4.26 -1.25 4.26
N TYR A 25 3.99 -2.49 4.69
CA TYR A 25 4.38 -2.98 6.01
C TYR A 25 5.90 -2.99 6.18
N LYS A 26 6.66 -3.55 5.23
CA LYS A 26 8.12 -3.51 5.33
C LYS A 26 8.66 -2.07 5.24
N LEU A 27 8.00 -1.17 4.50
CA LEU A 27 8.34 0.26 4.52
C LEU A 27 8.09 0.90 5.90
N SER A 28 7.00 0.55 6.60
CA SER A 28 6.74 1.07 7.94
C SER A 28 7.74 0.56 8.98
N GLU A 29 8.30 -0.63 8.75
CA GLU A 29 9.40 -1.19 9.55
C GLU A 29 10.77 -0.56 9.23
N GLY A 30 10.85 0.38 8.28
CA GLY A 30 12.06 1.11 7.94
C GLY A 30 12.94 0.49 6.85
N PHE A 31 12.50 -0.58 6.19
CA PHE A 31 13.27 -1.19 5.10
C PHE A 31 13.25 -0.32 3.83
N SER A 32 14.39 -0.20 3.18
CA SER A 32 14.52 0.41 1.85
C SER A 32 13.90 -0.46 0.77
N SER A 33 13.58 0.12 -0.39
CA SER A 33 13.01 -0.65 -1.52
C SER A 33 13.92 -1.78 -2.00
N SER A 34 15.24 -1.63 -1.86
CA SER A 34 16.23 -2.66 -2.18
C SER A 34 16.25 -3.80 -1.17
N GLU A 35 16.13 -3.49 0.13
CA GLU A 35 16.03 -4.52 1.17
C GLU A 35 14.70 -5.27 1.10
N ILE A 36 13.60 -4.56 0.83
CA ILE A 36 12.29 -5.16 0.62
C ILE A 36 12.34 -6.15 -0.55
N ALA A 37 12.91 -5.73 -1.68
CA ALA A 37 13.10 -6.56 -2.86
C ALA A 37 13.83 -7.88 -2.52
N LYS A 38 14.93 -7.79 -1.77
CA LYS A 38 15.68 -8.96 -1.27
C LYS A 38 14.83 -9.84 -0.34
N ASN A 39 14.11 -9.23 0.61
CA ASN A 39 13.29 -9.94 1.61
C ASN A 39 12.15 -10.74 1.00
N ILE A 40 11.51 -10.22 -0.06
CA ILE A 40 10.29 -10.83 -0.65
C ILE A 40 10.54 -11.52 -1.99
N GLY A 41 11.80 -11.59 -2.44
CA GLY A 41 12.19 -12.24 -3.69
C GLY A 41 11.68 -11.52 -4.95
N LEU A 42 11.64 -10.19 -4.94
CA LEU A 42 11.18 -9.38 -6.09
C LEU A 42 12.28 -8.48 -6.62
N HIS A 43 12.15 -8.06 -7.87
CA HIS A 43 13.00 -7.02 -8.43
C HIS A 43 12.65 -5.65 -7.82
N VAL A 44 13.65 -4.79 -7.62
CA VAL A 44 13.47 -3.44 -7.02
C VAL A 44 12.49 -2.58 -7.82
N LYS A 45 12.46 -2.73 -9.15
CA LYS A 45 11.47 -2.04 -10.01
C LYS A 45 10.04 -2.51 -9.71
N SER A 46 9.82 -3.79 -9.43
CA SER A 46 8.51 -4.33 -9.07
C SER A 46 8.05 -3.80 -7.71
N VAL A 47 8.96 -3.74 -6.73
CA VAL A 47 8.68 -3.10 -5.43
C VAL A 47 8.27 -1.63 -5.63
N SER A 48 9.03 -0.90 -6.45
CA SER A 48 8.72 0.50 -6.78
C SER A 48 7.35 0.65 -7.45
N GLN A 49 6.99 -0.26 -8.36
CA GLN A 49 5.71 -0.24 -9.05
C GLN A 49 4.54 -0.52 -8.10
N HIS A 50 4.67 -1.54 -7.23
CA HIS A 50 3.66 -1.81 -6.21
C HIS A 50 3.52 -0.65 -5.22
N LYS A 51 4.63 -0.01 -4.80
CA LYS A 51 4.60 1.20 -3.97
C LYS A 51 3.80 2.32 -4.65
N ARG A 52 4.06 2.58 -5.94
CA ARG A 52 3.31 3.59 -6.73
C ARG A 52 1.84 3.25 -6.85
N ASN A 53 1.49 1.99 -7.09
CA ASN A 53 0.10 1.55 -7.16
C ASN A 53 -0.60 1.73 -5.81
N ALA A 54 0.06 1.41 -4.70
CA ALA A 54 -0.46 1.62 -3.35
C ALA A 54 -0.69 3.12 -3.08
N MET A 55 0.28 3.99 -3.39
CA MET A 55 0.14 5.44 -3.27
C MET A 55 -1.05 5.97 -4.10
N ARG A 56 -1.20 5.51 -5.35
CA ARG A 56 -2.34 5.89 -6.20
C ARG A 56 -3.68 5.45 -5.59
N LYS A 57 -3.75 4.25 -5.01
CA LYS A 57 -4.95 3.75 -4.34
C LYS A 57 -5.28 4.51 -3.05
N LEU A 58 -4.25 4.97 -2.35
CA LEU A 58 -4.35 5.79 -1.14
C LEU A 58 -4.51 7.30 -1.44
N SER A 59 -4.52 7.69 -2.72
CA SER A 59 -4.50 9.09 -3.15
C SER A 59 -3.34 9.91 -2.55
N LEU A 60 -2.20 9.27 -2.35
CA LEU A 60 -0.99 9.90 -1.81
C LEU A 60 -0.10 10.37 -2.98
N PRO A 61 0.17 11.68 -3.11
CA PRO A 61 0.87 12.27 -4.25
C PRO A 61 2.38 12.04 -4.22
N ASN A 62 2.97 11.72 -3.07
CA ASN A 62 4.43 11.59 -2.95
C ASN A 62 4.85 10.62 -1.83
N THR A 63 6.15 10.29 -1.81
CA THR A 63 6.73 9.35 -0.83
C THR A 63 6.72 9.92 0.59
N LYS A 64 6.81 11.25 0.76
CA LYS A 64 6.79 11.88 2.08
C LYS A 64 5.43 11.66 2.76
N GLU A 65 4.34 11.87 2.02
CA GLU A 65 2.98 11.61 2.50
C GLU A 65 2.73 10.12 2.74
N LEU A 66 3.31 9.24 1.92
CA LEU A 66 3.29 7.81 2.21
C LEU A 66 3.94 7.47 3.55
N LEU A 67 5.14 8.00 3.81
CA LEU A 67 5.84 7.75 5.08
C LEU A 67 5.03 8.29 6.28
N LEU A 68 4.50 9.51 6.16
CA LEU A 68 3.65 10.10 7.19
C LEU A 68 2.40 9.24 7.44
N TRP A 69 1.74 8.80 6.37
CA TRP A 69 0.58 7.94 6.44
C TRP A 69 0.90 6.61 7.15
N LEU A 70 2.06 6.01 6.89
CA LEU A 70 2.51 4.77 7.54
C LEU A 70 2.79 4.93 9.04
N VAL A 71 3.21 6.11 9.49
CA VAL A 71 3.40 6.40 10.92
C VAL A 71 2.05 6.47 11.65
N TYR A 72 1.04 7.07 11.01
CA TYR A 72 -0.28 7.23 11.63
C TYR A 72 -1.20 6.00 11.48
N ASN A 73 -0.98 5.16 10.47
CA ASN A 73 -1.85 4.03 10.15
C ASN A 73 -1.11 2.71 10.35
N LYS A 74 -1.63 1.84 11.22
CA LYS A 74 -1.12 0.46 11.36
C LYS A 74 -1.52 -0.37 10.15
N ILE A 75 -0.54 -0.76 9.32
CA ILE A 75 -0.75 -1.77 8.26
C ILE A 75 -0.73 -3.15 8.91
N ASN A 76 -1.84 -3.90 8.83
CA ASN A 76 -1.87 -5.31 9.18
C ASN A 76 -1.64 -6.17 7.93
N ILE A 77 -0.77 -7.18 8.04
CA ILE A 77 -0.65 -8.26 7.07
C ILE A 77 -1.44 -9.46 7.59
N ASP A 78 -2.49 -9.84 6.86
CA ASP A 78 -3.09 -11.16 7.00
C ASP A 78 -2.17 -12.14 6.25
N ILE A 79 -1.34 -12.89 6.99
CA ILE A 79 -0.34 -13.82 6.43
C ILE A 79 -1.00 -15.08 5.91
#